data_AF-A0AAW4KSA2-F1
#
_entry.id   AF-A0AAW4KSA2-F1
#
_cell.length_a   1.000
_cell.length_b   1.000
_cell.length_c   1.000
_cell.angle_alpha   90.00
_cell.angle_beta   90.00
_cell.angle_gamma   90.00
#
_symmetry.space_group_name_H-M   'P 1'
#
loop_
_entity.id
_entity.type
_entity.pdbx_description
1 polymer ?
#
loop_
_entity_poly.entity_id
_entity_poly.type
_entity_poly.pdbx_seq_one_letter_code
_entity_poly.pdbx_strand_id
1 'polypeptide(L)'
;DAVARAVPTTTGVLIQFPLYGSIAALMTVVKGGDGQTLAHHISTFFTSIASHDTYALLMGVYSAVLGFFIPSGGGKWIIEAPYVMQVANDLQYHLGWAVQIYNAAEALPNLINPFYML
;
A
#
# COMPACT_ATOMS: atom_id res chain seq x y z
N ASP A 1 -24.65 -18.48 13.72
CA ASP A 1 -23.58 -19.32 14.28
C ASP A 1 -22.21 -19.01 13.65
N ALA A 2 -21.99 -19.28 12.35
CA ALA A 2 -20.70 -19.02 11.68
C ALA A 2 -20.18 -17.56 11.81
N VAL A 3 -21.04 -16.56 11.63
CA VAL A 3 -20.68 -15.14 11.78
C VAL A 3 -20.21 -14.83 13.21
N ALA A 4 -20.91 -15.32 14.23
CA ALA A 4 -20.55 -15.07 15.63
C ALA A 4 -19.19 -15.65 16.01
N ARG A 5 -18.81 -16.79 15.41
CA ARG A 5 -17.48 -17.40 15.60
C ARG A 5 -16.34 -16.66 14.89
N ALA A 6 -16.63 -15.88 13.85
CA ALA A 6 -15.64 -15.11 13.10
C ALA A 6 -15.33 -13.72 13.71
N VAL A 7 -16.21 -13.20 14.58
CA VAL A 7 -16.04 -11.89 15.22
C VAL A 7 -14.81 -11.81 16.14
N PRO A 8 -14.53 -12.81 17.01
CA PRO A 8 -13.36 -12.76 17.88
C PRO A 8 -12.04 -12.73 17.10
N THR A 9 -11.95 -13.47 15.99
CA THR A 9 -10.74 -13.53 15.14
C THR A 9 -10.52 -12.23 14.35
N THR A 10 -11.58 -11.48 14.03
CA THR A 10 -11.47 -10.18 13.34
C THR A 10 -11.25 -8.99 14.28
N THR A 11 -11.45 -9.16 15.59
CA THR A 11 -11.34 -8.07 16.58
C THR A 11 -9.94 -7.45 16.59
N GLY A 12 -8.88 -8.26 16.48
CA GLY A 12 -7.50 -7.77 16.39
C GLY A 12 -7.25 -6.93 15.14
N VAL A 13 -7.90 -7.24 14.02
CA VAL A 13 -7.81 -6.45 12.78
C VAL A 13 -8.58 -5.14 12.95
N LEU A 14 -9.78 -5.19 13.52
CA LEU A 14 -10.64 -4.01 13.75
C LEU A 14 -9.95 -2.91 14.56
N ILE A 15 -9.17 -3.27 15.58
CA ILE A 15 -8.42 -2.30 16.40
C ILE A 15 -7.29 -1.64 15.61
N GLN A 16 -6.73 -2.31 14.60
CA GLN A 16 -5.65 -1.77 13.77
C GLN A 16 -6.16 -0.78 12.71
N PHE A 17 -7.42 -0.90 12.26
CA PHE A 17 -7.97 -0.02 11.22
C PHE A 17 -7.87 1.48 11.58
N PRO A 18 -8.26 1.93 12.79
CA PRO A 18 -8.06 3.32 13.19
C PRO A 18 -6.59 3.76 13.18
N LEU A 19 -5.66 2.88 13.56
CA LEU A 19 -4.24 3.17 13.57
C LEU A 19 -3.71 3.34 12.14
N TYR A 20 -4.01 2.41 11.24
CA TYR A 20 -3.62 2.52 9.82
C TYR A 20 -4.28 3.72 9.16
N GLY A 21 -5.55 4.00 9.46
CA GLY A 21 -6.24 5.20 8.98
C GLY A 21 -5.55 6.49 9.45
N SER A 22 -5.06 6.53 10.69
CA SER A 22 -4.29 7.67 11.22
C SER A 22 -2.96 7.82 10.50
N ILE A 23 -2.25 6.72 10.20
CA ILE A 23 -1.01 6.75 9.40
C ILE A 23 -1.31 7.28 7.99
N ALA A 24 -2.36 6.78 7.33
CA ALA A 24 -2.77 7.29 6.02
C ALA A 24 -3.10 8.79 6.05
N ALA A 25 -3.74 9.27 7.12
CA ALA A 25 -3.99 10.70 7.30
C ALA A 25 -2.69 11.51 7.48
N LEU A 26 -1.72 11.00 8.24
CA LEU A 26 -0.39 11.62 8.33
C LEU A 26 0.30 11.68 6.96
N MET A 27 0.16 10.62 6.15
CA MET A 27 0.75 10.55 4.81
C MET A 27 0.10 11.54 3.83
N THR A 28 -1.22 11.78 3.93
CA THR A 28 -2.03 12.42 2.87
C THR A 28 -2.61 13.77 3.23
N VAL A 29 -2.76 14.10 4.52
CA VAL A 29 -3.44 15.31 4.98
C VAL A 29 -2.46 16.27 5.64
N VAL A 30 -1.54 15.75 6.46
CA VAL A 30 -0.58 16.59 7.18
C VAL A 30 0.47 17.12 6.22
N LYS A 31 0.56 18.45 6.16
CA LYS A 31 1.54 19.17 5.33
C LYS A 31 2.81 19.43 6.13
N GLY A 32 3.96 19.22 5.50
CA GLY A 32 5.27 19.58 6.02
C GLY A 32 5.54 21.08 5.97
N GLY A 33 6.77 21.47 6.35
CA GLY A 33 7.19 22.88 6.35
C GLY A 33 7.24 23.53 4.96
N ASP A 34 7.24 22.73 3.90
CA ASP A 34 7.18 23.14 2.50
C ASP A 34 5.74 23.16 1.94
N GLY A 35 4.73 22.86 2.76
CA GLY A 35 3.32 22.86 2.38
C GLY A 35 2.86 21.60 1.64
N GLN A 36 3.73 20.62 1.44
CA GLN A 36 3.41 19.36 0.76
C GLN A 36 3.24 18.19 1.74
N THR A 37 2.52 17.16 1.32
CA THR A 37 2.28 15.96 2.12
C THR A 37 3.41 14.94 1.91
N LEU A 38 3.59 14.02 2.85
CA LEU A 38 4.61 12.98 2.68
C LEU A 38 4.32 12.07 1.47
N ALA A 39 3.03 11.77 1.21
CA ALA A 39 2.61 11.03 0.03
C ALA A 39 3.00 11.76 -1.27
N HIS A 40 2.91 13.10 -1.30
CA HIS A 40 3.33 13.89 -2.46
C HIS A 40 4.83 13.76 -2.73
N HIS A 41 5.67 13.84 -1.69
CA HIS A 41 7.12 13.67 -1.84
C HIS A 41 7.50 12.30 -2.38
N ILE A 42 6.86 11.25 -1.86
CA ILE A 42 7.09 9.87 -2.31
C ILE A 42 6.59 9.70 -3.75
N SER A 43 5.41 10.25 -4.08
CA SER A 43 4.89 10.16 -5.45
C SER A 43 5.80 10.89 -6.44
N THR A 44 6.27 12.09 -6.11
CA THR A 44 7.20 12.85 -6.96
C THR A 44 8.52 12.10 -7.18
N PHE A 45 9.05 11.45 -6.13
CA PHE A 45 10.22 10.60 -6.28
C PHE A 45 9.98 9.49 -7.30
N PHE A 46 8.88 8.73 -7.15
CA PHE A 46 8.59 7.63 -8.06
C PHE A 46 8.23 8.07 -9.48
N THR A 47 7.46 9.16 -9.66
CA THR A 47 7.16 9.70 -10.99
C THR A 47 8.41 10.24 -11.69
N SER A 48 9.43 10.67 -10.95
CA SER A 48 10.69 11.15 -11.55
C SER A 48 11.54 10.03 -12.17
N ILE A 49 11.36 8.78 -11.72
CA ILE A 49 12.14 7.61 -12.17
C ILE A 49 11.32 6.60 -12.98
N ALA A 50 9.99 6.62 -12.83
CA ALA A 50 9.08 5.72 -13.53
C ALA A 50 8.49 6.39 -14.78
N SER A 51 8.20 5.58 -15.78
CA SER A 51 7.37 5.94 -16.92
C SER A 51 6.14 5.03 -16.95
N HIS A 52 5.19 5.33 -17.85
CA HIS A 52 4.01 4.49 -18.05
C HIS A 52 4.38 3.01 -18.25
N ASP A 53 5.43 2.72 -19.03
CA ASP A 53 5.83 1.36 -19.37
C ASP A 53 6.64 0.66 -18.28
N THR A 54 7.35 1.42 -17.44
CA THR A 54 8.17 0.87 -16.34
C THR A 54 7.44 0.84 -14.99
N TYR A 55 6.27 1.46 -14.90
CA TYR A 55 5.46 1.56 -13.68
C TYR A 55 5.25 0.20 -13.01
N ALA A 56 4.80 -0.80 -13.78
CA ALA A 56 4.46 -2.11 -13.24
C ALA A 56 5.66 -2.83 -12.62
N LEU A 57 6.83 -2.72 -13.24
CA LEU A 57 8.06 -3.31 -12.74
C LEU A 57 8.52 -2.59 -11.47
N LEU A 58 8.61 -1.25 -11.51
CA LEU A 58 9.11 -0.45 -10.39
C LEU A 58 8.21 -0.59 -9.16
N MET A 59 6.90 -0.42 -9.32
CA MET A 59 5.95 -0.55 -8.22
C MET A 59 5.81 -1.98 -7.72
N GLY A 60 5.86 -2.96 -8.63
CA GLY A 60 5.84 -4.37 -8.25
C GLY A 60 7.05 -4.77 -7.40
N VAL A 61 8.27 -4.41 -7.83
CA VAL A 61 9.50 -4.69 -7.07
C VAL A 61 9.50 -3.95 -5.75
N TYR A 62 9.14 -2.67 -5.76
CA TYR A 62 9.03 -1.86 -4.54
C TYR A 62 8.05 -2.49 -3.52
N SER A 63 6.84 -2.83 -3.98
CA SER A 63 5.79 -3.43 -3.14
C SER A 63 6.22 -4.79 -2.58
N ALA A 64 6.91 -5.61 -3.39
CA ALA A 64 7.44 -6.89 -2.95
C ALA A 64 8.55 -6.73 -1.90
N VAL A 65 9.50 -5.83 -2.12
CA VAL A 65 10.57 -5.54 -1.14
C VAL A 65 9.96 -5.04 0.17
N LEU A 66 9.01 -4.10 0.11
CA LEU A 66 8.35 -3.59 1.31
C LEU A 66 7.54 -4.66 2.04
N GLY A 67 6.93 -5.60 1.30
CA GLY A 67 6.17 -6.71 1.86
C GLY A 67 7.01 -7.68 2.71
N PHE A 68 8.33 -7.78 2.50
CA PHE A 68 9.21 -8.52 3.42
C PHE A 68 9.32 -7.87 4.81
N PHE A 69 9.18 -6.54 4.89
CA PHE A 69 9.27 -5.78 6.13
C PHE A 69 7.89 -5.55 6.78
N ILE A 70 6.84 -5.44 5.97
CA ILE A 70 5.46 -5.23 6.40
C ILE A 70 4.61 -6.39 5.86
N PRO A 71 4.55 -7.53 6.56
CA PRO A 71 3.86 -8.73 6.10
C PRO A 71 2.34 -8.61 6.33
N SER A 72 1.71 -7.47 6.03
CA SER A 72 0.26 -7.29 6.22
C SER A 72 -0.33 -6.59 5.00
N GLY A 73 -0.95 -7.33 4.07
CA GLY A 73 -1.51 -6.78 2.83
C GLY A 73 -2.48 -5.62 3.05
N GLY A 74 -3.45 -5.76 3.97
CA GLY A 74 -4.42 -4.69 4.24
C GLY A 74 -3.80 -3.43 4.86
N GLY A 75 -2.99 -3.59 5.91
CA GLY A 75 -2.30 -2.47 6.57
C GLY A 75 -1.30 -1.78 5.64
N LYS A 76 -0.53 -2.55 4.87
CA LYS A 76 0.41 -2.05 3.88
C LYS A 76 -0.33 -1.26 2.79
N TRP A 77 -1.46 -1.77 2.29
CA TRP A 77 -2.24 -1.08 1.27
C TRP A 77 -2.71 0.30 1.74
N ILE A 78 -3.19 0.42 2.97
CA ILE A 78 -3.65 1.71 3.52
C ILE A 78 -2.51 2.76 3.52
N ILE A 79 -1.26 2.31 3.74
CA ILE A 79 -0.08 3.17 3.75
C ILE A 79 0.40 3.49 2.33
N GLU A 80 0.44 2.49 1.45
CA GLU A 80 1.01 2.62 0.10
C GLU A 80 0.05 3.24 -0.93
N ALA A 81 -1.24 2.94 -0.82
CA ALA A 81 -2.25 3.31 -1.80
C ALA A 81 -2.21 4.81 -2.18
N PRO A 82 -2.06 5.77 -1.26
CA PRO A 82 -2.09 7.17 -1.62
C PRO A 82 -1.04 7.57 -2.66
N TYR A 83 0.22 7.17 -2.48
CA TYR A 83 1.28 7.54 -3.42
C TYR A 83 1.39 6.58 -4.61
N VAL A 84 1.10 5.29 -4.43
CA VAL A 84 1.06 4.32 -5.55
C VAL A 84 -0.01 4.75 -6.57
N MET A 85 -1.19 5.11 -6.09
CA MET A 85 -2.28 5.57 -6.96
C MET A 85 -2.01 6.95 -7.54
N GLN A 86 -1.34 7.84 -6.80
CA GLN A 86 -0.91 9.15 -7.32
C GLN A 86 0.06 8.99 -8.48
N VAL A 87 1.09 8.14 -8.34
CA VAL A 87 2.07 7.89 -9.42
C VAL A 87 1.37 7.29 -10.64
N ALA A 88 0.47 6.33 -10.45
CA ALA A 88 -0.33 5.76 -11.54
C ALA A 88 -1.14 6.84 -12.25
N ASN A 89 -1.78 7.75 -11.51
CA ASN A 89 -2.55 8.85 -12.08
C ASN A 89 -1.65 9.83 -12.86
N ASP A 90 -0.53 10.24 -12.28
CA ASP A 90 0.42 11.18 -12.90
C ASP A 90 1.00 10.62 -14.20
N LEU A 91 1.27 9.31 -14.25
CA LEU A 91 1.77 8.61 -15.43
C LEU A 91 0.66 8.15 -16.41
N GLN A 92 -0.60 8.49 -16.13
CA GLN A 92 -1.77 8.04 -16.90
C GLN A 92 -1.88 6.51 -17.04
N TYR A 93 -1.37 5.79 -16.03
CA TYR A 93 -1.47 4.34 -15.95
C TYR A 93 -2.85 3.93 -15.45
N HIS A 94 -3.34 2.78 -15.91
CA HIS A 94 -4.66 2.30 -15.51
C HIS A 94 -4.70 1.91 -14.02
N LEU A 95 -5.53 2.62 -13.26
CA LEU A 95 -5.64 2.45 -11.80
C LEU A 95 -6.01 1.01 -11.38
N GLY A 96 -6.87 0.34 -12.13
CA GLY A 96 -7.20 -1.06 -11.86
C GLY A 96 -6.01 -2.00 -12.04
N TRP A 97 -5.11 -1.71 -12.99
CA TRP A 97 -3.90 -2.51 -13.20
C TRP A 97 -2.88 -2.24 -12.09
N ALA A 98 -2.76 -0.98 -11.64
CA ALA A 98 -1.93 -0.63 -10.50
C ALA A 98 -2.28 -1.42 -9.23
N VAL A 99 -3.57 -1.54 -8.91
CA VAL A 99 -4.05 -2.37 -7.79
C VAL A 99 -3.68 -3.84 -7.97
N GLN A 100 -3.83 -4.38 -9.18
CA GLN A 100 -3.51 -5.79 -9.45
C GLN A 100 -2.01 -6.08 -9.37
N ILE A 101 -1.17 -5.15 -9.82
CA ILE A 101 0.29 -5.23 -9.67
C ILE A 101 0.65 -5.26 -8.19
N TYR A 102 0.05 -4.39 -7.38
CA TYR A 102 0.25 -4.39 -5.94
C TYR A 102 -0.13 -5.73 -5.30
N ASN A 103 -1.34 -6.23 -5.60
CA ASN A 103 -1.83 -7.50 -5.05
C ASN A 103 -0.94 -8.68 -5.44
N ALA A 104 -0.51 -8.74 -6.70
CA ALA A 104 0.38 -9.78 -7.19
C ALA A 104 1.76 -9.70 -6.52
N ALA A 105 2.30 -8.49 -6.34
CA ALA A 105 3.59 -8.29 -5.68
C ALA A 105 3.53 -8.59 -4.18
N GLU A 106 2.42 -8.32 -3.51
CA GLU A 106 2.21 -8.61 -2.08
C GLU A 106 2.13 -10.11 -1.81
N ALA A 107 1.59 -10.89 -2.73
CA ALA A 107 1.58 -12.35 -2.62
C ALA A 107 2.99 -12.97 -2.62
N LEU A 108 3.99 -12.33 -3.25
CA LEU A 108 5.34 -12.91 -3.42
C LEU A 108 6.10 -13.05 -2.08
N PRO A 109 6.20 -12.02 -1.22
CA PRO A 109 6.80 -12.19 0.12
C PRO A 109 6.04 -13.20 0.99
N ASN A 110 4.71 -13.26 0.88
CA ASN A 110 3.89 -14.19 1.66
C ASN A 110 4.18 -15.66 1.31
N LEU A 111 4.63 -15.96 0.09
CA LEU A 111 5.08 -17.31 -0.30
C LEU A 111 6.43 -17.69 0.35
N ILE A 112 7.26 -16.72 0.70
CA ILE A 112 8.59 -16.94 1.28
C ILE A 112 8.54 -16.89 2.81
N ASN A 113 7.76 -15.96 3.37
CA ASN A 113 7.58 -15.77 4.80
C ASN A 113 6.08 -15.80 5.16
N PRO A 114 5.50 -16.98 5.44
CA PRO A 114 4.06 -17.18 5.53
C PRO A 114 3.43 -16.68 6.84
N PHE A 115 4.09 -15.79 7.60
CA PHE A 115 3.66 -15.37 8.94
C PHE A 115 2.26 -14.70 8.98
N TYR A 116 1.73 -14.24 7.85
CA TYR A 116 0.45 -13.53 7.76
C TYR A 116 -0.45 -13.97 6.59
N MET A 117 -0.32 -15.21 6.15
CA MET A 117 -1.28 -15.82 5.22
C MET A 117 -2.57 -16.24 5.97
N LEU A 118 -3.27 -15.29 6.59
CA LEU A 118 -4.53 -15.49 7.33
C LEU A 118 -5.50 -14.32 7.12
#